data_AF-A0A154P5R0-F1
#
_entry.id   AF-A0A154P5R0-F1
#
_cell.length_a   1.000
_cell.length_b   1.000
_cell.length_c   1.000
_cell.angle_alpha   90.00
_cell.angle_beta   90.00
_cell.angle_gamma   90.00
#
_symmetry.space_group_name_H-M   'P 1'
#
loop_
_entity.id
_entity.type
_entity.pdbx_description
1 polymer ?
#
loop_
_entity_poly.entity_id
_entity_poly.type
_entity_poly.pdbx_seq_one_letter_code
_entity_poly.pdbx_strand_id
1 'polypeptide(L)'
;METPVPYVVVHHGGIAHYCHDQKSCSAIVRSYQNYHIDDRGWFDIGYSFVIGEDGNAYEGRGWDKVGAHAPGYNSQSIGICVIGDFSDVLPNEAALDTLNKLIEYGISLGKISENYHVVGHRQINCLFGIQFSIVRPNIISRAQWGAKSPKIPISNLATDPPPYVVIHHSATDSCTMQAICQARARSFQNYHMNDKDWSDIGYNFLVGEDGNVYEGRGWGKHGAHSTPYNSRSIGICLIGNFVGHEPNAAAIKATQSLIAYGVSIGKIQENYTLLGHRQITSTSCPGDSLYRLIQSWSNWSPNV
;
A
#
# COMPACT_ATOMS: atom_id res chain seq x y z
N MET A 1 9.92 -5.59 -27.63
CA MET A 1 10.43 -5.31 -26.27
C MET A 1 11.72 -4.53 -26.46
N GLU A 2 11.86 -3.38 -25.83
CA GLU A 2 13.13 -2.65 -25.85
C GLU A 2 14.05 -3.28 -24.80
N THR A 3 15.22 -3.74 -25.24
CA THR A 3 16.25 -4.31 -24.37
C THR A 3 17.48 -3.40 -24.36
N PRO A 4 18.16 -3.21 -23.22
CA PRO A 4 17.89 -3.85 -21.93
C PRO A 4 16.65 -3.29 -21.23
N VAL A 5 15.81 -4.15 -20.63
CA VAL A 5 14.66 -3.69 -19.85
C VAL A 5 15.10 -3.12 -18.50
N PRO A 6 14.47 -2.05 -18.00
CA PRO A 6 14.81 -1.45 -16.72
C PRO A 6 14.16 -2.12 -15.50
N TYR A 7 13.27 -3.10 -15.69
CA TYR A 7 12.50 -3.72 -14.60
C TYR A 7 12.50 -5.25 -14.64
N VAL A 8 12.51 -5.85 -13.45
CA VAL A 8 12.18 -7.26 -13.24
C VAL A 8 10.95 -7.33 -12.35
N VAL A 9 9.89 -7.98 -12.85
CA VAL A 9 8.63 -8.12 -12.13
C VAL A 9 8.55 -9.50 -11.50
N VAL A 10 8.52 -9.56 -10.18
CA VAL A 10 8.38 -10.83 -9.45
C VAL A 10 6.92 -11.07 -9.08
N HIS A 11 6.44 -12.27 -9.39
CA HIS A 11 5.09 -12.75 -9.08
C HIS A 11 5.18 -14.00 -8.21
N HIS A 12 4.09 -14.31 -7.52
CA HIS A 12 3.81 -15.67 -7.07
C HIS A 12 2.54 -16.17 -7.77
N GLY A 13 2.38 -17.48 -7.87
CA GLY A 13 1.25 -18.10 -8.58
C GLY A 13 -0.13 -17.83 -7.98
N GLY A 14 -0.18 -17.39 -6.71
CA GLY A 14 -1.43 -17.02 -6.02
C GLY A 14 -2.30 -18.20 -5.62
N ILE A 15 -1.76 -19.43 -5.71
CA ILE A 15 -2.41 -20.66 -5.28
C ILE A 15 -1.38 -21.46 -4.49
N ALA A 16 -1.78 -22.03 -3.36
CA ALA A 16 -0.93 -22.83 -2.46
C ALA A 16 -0.62 -24.24 -3.03
N HIS A 17 -0.08 -24.28 -4.25
CA HIS A 17 0.47 -25.49 -4.88
C HIS A 17 1.98 -25.30 -5.03
N TYR A 18 2.73 -26.09 -4.27
CA TYR A 18 4.19 -26.07 -4.24
C TYR A 18 4.74 -27.34 -4.91
N CYS A 19 5.99 -27.29 -5.35
CA CYS A 19 6.65 -28.38 -6.05
C CYS A 19 8.15 -28.42 -5.71
N HIS A 20 8.74 -29.60 -5.60
CA HIS A 20 10.13 -29.77 -5.17
C HIS A 20 10.94 -30.71 -6.07
N ASP A 21 10.36 -31.09 -7.21
CA ASP A 21 11.02 -31.88 -8.24
C ASP A 21 10.60 -31.40 -9.63
N GLN A 22 11.44 -31.66 -10.63
CA GLN A 22 11.24 -31.15 -11.98
C GLN A 22 9.89 -31.58 -12.59
N LYS A 23 9.44 -32.81 -12.28
CA LYS A 23 8.22 -33.36 -12.86
C LYS A 23 6.99 -32.65 -12.27
N SER A 24 6.93 -32.47 -10.95
CA SER A 24 5.82 -31.77 -10.30
C SER A 24 5.79 -30.29 -10.68
N CYS A 25 6.95 -29.61 -10.72
CA CYS A 25 7.03 -28.21 -11.13
C CYS A 25 6.62 -28.01 -12.60
N SER A 26 7.11 -28.85 -13.52
CA SER A 26 6.70 -28.79 -14.93
C SER A 26 5.18 -28.95 -15.13
N ALA A 27 4.54 -29.78 -14.31
CA ALA A 27 3.09 -29.96 -14.36
C ALA A 27 2.34 -28.69 -13.91
N ILE A 28 2.85 -27.97 -12.91
CA ILE A 28 2.27 -26.70 -12.47
C ILE A 28 2.50 -25.59 -13.51
N VAL A 29 3.68 -25.51 -14.13
CA VAL A 29 3.93 -24.58 -15.24
C VAL A 29 2.94 -24.82 -16.37
N ARG A 30 2.68 -26.09 -16.73
CA ARG A 30 1.65 -26.46 -17.71
C ARG A 30 0.26 -26.00 -17.26
N SER A 31 -0.08 -26.18 -15.99
CA SER A 31 -1.36 -25.71 -15.42
C SER A 31 -1.52 -24.19 -15.55
N TYR A 32 -0.48 -23.40 -15.27
CA TYR A 32 -0.51 -21.95 -15.47
C TYR A 32 -0.67 -21.56 -16.94
N GLN A 33 -0.01 -22.27 -17.85
CA GLN A 33 -0.18 -22.04 -19.28
C GLN A 33 -1.61 -22.34 -19.73
N ASN A 34 -2.16 -23.49 -19.35
CA ASN A 34 -3.54 -23.88 -19.66
C ASN A 34 -4.52 -22.83 -19.13
N TYR A 35 -4.40 -22.41 -17.87
CA TYR A 35 -5.24 -21.36 -17.32
C TYR A 35 -5.17 -20.04 -18.12
N HIS A 36 -3.97 -19.64 -18.55
CA HIS A 36 -3.82 -18.43 -19.36
C HIS A 36 -4.44 -18.57 -20.75
N ILE A 37 -4.28 -19.73 -21.41
CA ILE A 37 -4.79 -19.95 -22.76
C ILE A 37 -6.30 -20.22 -22.75
N ASP A 38 -6.73 -21.19 -21.95
CA ASP A 38 -8.08 -21.75 -21.96
C ASP A 38 -9.06 -20.83 -21.22
N ASP A 39 -8.69 -20.32 -20.04
CA ASP A 39 -9.61 -19.51 -19.22
C ASP A 39 -9.48 -18.01 -19.49
N ARG A 40 -8.29 -17.51 -19.84
CA ARG A 40 -8.07 -16.07 -20.10
C ARG A 40 -7.96 -15.69 -21.59
N GLY A 41 -7.91 -16.66 -22.49
CA GLY A 41 -7.80 -16.42 -23.93
C GLY A 41 -6.46 -15.80 -24.35
N TRP A 42 -5.40 -15.99 -23.56
CA TRP A 42 -4.07 -15.49 -23.91
C TRP A 42 -3.40 -16.41 -24.93
N PHE A 43 -2.45 -15.87 -25.70
CA PHE A 43 -1.71 -16.67 -26.68
C PHE A 43 -0.75 -17.68 -26.04
N ASP A 44 -0.35 -17.45 -24.79
CA ASP A 44 0.58 -18.28 -24.02
C ASP A 44 0.57 -17.84 -22.54
N ILE A 45 1.28 -18.57 -21.68
CA ILE A 45 1.60 -18.21 -20.29
C ILE A 45 2.06 -16.76 -20.20
N GLY A 46 1.60 -16.00 -19.20
CA GLY A 46 1.86 -14.56 -19.14
C GLY A 46 3.29 -14.17 -18.77
N TYR A 47 4.05 -15.08 -18.17
CA TYR A 47 5.37 -14.80 -17.62
C TYR A 47 6.49 -15.09 -18.64
N SER A 48 7.60 -14.37 -18.53
CA SER A 48 8.83 -14.69 -19.27
C SER A 48 9.42 -16.00 -18.75
N PHE A 49 9.47 -16.15 -17.43
CA PHE A 49 9.99 -17.33 -16.74
C PHE A 49 9.13 -17.70 -15.53
N VAL A 50 9.15 -18.97 -15.18
CA VAL A 50 8.52 -19.52 -13.96
C VAL A 50 9.59 -20.27 -13.16
N ILE A 51 9.61 -20.12 -11.84
CA ILE A 51 10.59 -20.76 -10.95
C ILE A 51 9.86 -21.71 -10.01
N GLY A 52 10.35 -22.93 -9.91
CA GLY A 52 9.91 -23.91 -8.91
C GLY A 52 10.80 -23.91 -7.67
N GLU A 53 10.27 -24.44 -6.57
CA GLU A 53 11.04 -24.69 -5.34
C GLU A 53 11.97 -25.92 -5.47
N ASP A 54 12.01 -26.53 -6.66
CA ASP A 54 13.02 -27.49 -7.11
C ASP A 54 14.34 -26.82 -7.56
N GLY A 55 14.39 -25.49 -7.61
CA GLY A 55 15.56 -24.73 -8.04
C GLY A 55 15.74 -24.66 -9.56
N ASN A 56 14.68 -24.92 -10.33
CA ASN A 56 14.72 -24.79 -11.80
C ASN A 56 13.97 -23.53 -12.26
N ALA A 57 14.52 -22.90 -13.31
CA ALA A 57 13.82 -21.90 -14.10
C ALA A 57 13.21 -22.56 -15.35
N TYR A 58 11.92 -22.39 -15.52
CA TYR A 58 11.13 -22.87 -16.63
C TYR A 58 10.86 -21.71 -17.60
N GLU A 59 11.21 -21.91 -18.87
CA GLU A 59 10.94 -20.92 -19.90
C GLU A 59 9.42 -20.84 -20.15
N GLY A 60 8.89 -19.62 -20.00
CA GLY A 60 7.55 -19.27 -20.48
C GLY A 60 7.69 -18.61 -21.85
N ARG A 61 7.43 -17.30 -21.92
CA ARG A 61 7.64 -16.53 -23.16
C ARG A 61 9.11 -16.26 -23.48
N GLY A 62 10.01 -16.47 -22.53
CA GLY A 62 11.45 -16.27 -22.70
C GLY A 62 11.86 -14.80 -22.73
N TRP A 63 13.07 -14.55 -23.23
CA TRP A 63 13.74 -13.24 -23.19
C TRP A 63 13.23 -12.23 -24.21
N ASP A 64 12.78 -12.70 -25.38
CA ASP A 64 12.59 -11.86 -26.58
C ASP A 64 11.12 -11.50 -26.85
N LYS A 65 10.20 -12.01 -26.04
CA LYS A 65 8.76 -11.82 -26.22
C LYS A 65 8.18 -10.95 -25.11
N VAL A 66 7.26 -10.07 -25.50
CA VAL A 66 6.50 -9.22 -24.57
C VAL A 66 5.63 -10.10 -23.68
N GLY A 67 5.74 -9.88 -22.36
CA GLY A 67 4.94 -10.56 -21.36
C GLY A 67 3.45 -10.21 -21.41
N ALA A 68 2.64 -10.93 -20.65
CA ALA A 68 1.25 -10.55 -20.33
C ALA A 68 1.00 -10.50 -18.81
N HIS A 69 2.07 -10.42 -18.01
CA HIS A 69 2.05 -10.59 -16.56
C HIS A 69 1.72 -9.31 -15.79
N ALA A 70 2.03 -8.12 -16.31
CA ALA A 70 1.84 -6.85 -15.63
C ALA A 70 1.47 -5.74 -16.65
N PRO A 71 0.19 -5.41 -16.80
CA PRO A 71 -0.22 -4.35 -17.70
C PRO A 71 0.50 -3.03 -17.35
N GLY A 72 0.99 -2.30 -18.36
CA GLY A 72 1.84 -1.13 -18.20
C GLY A 72 3.35 -1.43 -18.10
N TYR A 73 3.76 -2.66 -17.76
CA TYR A 73 5.17 -3.06 -17.65
C TYR A 73 5.60 -4.15 -18.63
N ASN A 74 4.64 -4.84 -19.26
CA ASN A 74 4.89 -5.97 -20.16
C ASN A 74 5.97 -5.72 -21.24
N SER A 75 6.08 -4.50 -21.76
CA SER A 75 7.05 -4.14 -22.82
C SER A 75 8.41 -3.66 -22.32
N GLN A 76 8.52 -3.38 -21.02
CA GLN A 76 9.69 -2.77 -20.37
C GLN A 76 10.17 -3.59 -19.16
N SER A 77 9.80 -4.87 -19.09
CA SER A 77 10.19 -5.73 -17.98
C SER A 77 10.27 -7.20 -18.37
N ILE A 78 11.02 -7.96 -17.58
CA ILE A 78 10.98 -9.42 -17.56
C ILE A 78 10.09 -9.86 -16.40
N GLY A 79 9.08 -10.68 -16.68
CA GLY A 79 8.16 -11.21 -15.66
C GLY A 79 8.58 -12.59 -15.20
N ILE A 80 8.87 -12.73 -13.91
CA ILE A 80 9.30 -13.99 -13.28
C ILE A 80 8.28 -14.39 -12.22
N CYS A 81 7.65 -15.55 -12.36
CA CYS A 81 6.70 -16.07 -11.38
C CYS A 81 7.31 -17.20 -10.57
N VAL A 82 7.23 -17.14 -9.24
CA VAL A 82 7.57 -18.28 -8.37
C VAL A 82 6.31 -19.10 -8.10
N ILE A 83 6.38 -20.42 -8.29
CA ILE A 83 5.26 -21.33 -8.09
C ILE A 83 4.91 -21.39 -6.60
N GLY A 84 3.64 -21.10 -6.27
CA GLY A 84 3.12 -21.15 -4.91
C GLY A 84 2.36 -19.90 -4.49
N ASP A 85 1.98 -19.87 -3.21
CA ASP A 85 1.47 -18.67 -2.53
C ASP A 85 2.50 -18.20 -1.50
N PHE A 86 3.07 -17.02 -1.76
CA PHE A 86 4.10 -16.37 -0.95
C PHE A 86 3.60 -15.04 -0.41
N SER A 87 2.27 -14.95 -0.16
CA SER A 87 1.66 -13.76 0.42
C SER A 87 2.20 -13.45 1.82
N ASP A 88 2.50 -14.49 2.61
CA ASP A 88 2.89 -14.37 4.03
C ASP A 88 4.23 -15.06 4.35
N VAL A 89 4.81 -15.80 3.40
CA VAL A 89 6.06 -16.57 3.57
C VAL A 89 6.95 -16.40 2.34
N LEU A 90 8.26 -16.53 2.51
CA LEU A 90 9.21 -16.48 1.40
C LEU A 90 9.31 -17.85 0.70
N PRO A 91 9.68 -17.88 -0.60
CA PRO A 91 10.12 -19.11 -1.26
C PRO A 91 11.36 -19.71 -0.58
N ASN A 92 11.58 -21.00 -0.80
CA ASN A 92 12.79 -21.65 -0.33
C ASN A 92 14.07 -21.09 -0.97
N GLU A 93 15.22 -21.44 -0.37
CA GLU A 93 16.53 -20.94 -0.80
C GLU A 93 16.87 -21.28 -2.25
N ALA A 94 16.48 -22.47 -2.73
CA ALA A 94 16.72 -22.91 -4.09
C ALA A 94 15.99 -22.02 -5.13
N ALA A 95 14.73 -21.66 -4.86
CA ALA A 95 13.97 -20.75 -5.71
C ALA A 95 14.55 -19.33 -5.70
N LEU A 96 14.96 -18.83 -4.54
CA LEU A 96 15.57 -17.49 -4.39
C LEU A 96 16.93 -17.40 -5.10
N ASP A 97 17.77 -18.42 -4.96
CA ASP A 97 19.06 -18.52 -5.65
C ASP A 97 18.86 -18.58 -7.18
N THR A 98 17.88 -19.36 -7.64
CA THR A 98 17.52 -19.44 -9.06
C THR A 98 17.04 -18.09 -9.60
N LEU A 99 16.24 -17.35 -8.83
CA LEU A 99 15.77 -16.02 -9.21
C LEU A 99 16.95 -15.05 -9.42
N ASN A 100 17.90 -15.01 -8.49
CA ASN A 100 19.09 -14.16 -8.59
C ASN A 100 19.95 -14.55 -9.81
N LYS A 101 20.25 -15.83 -9.98
CA LYS A 101 21.03 -16.35 -11.12
C LYS A 101 20.38 -16.04 -12.46
N LEU A 102 19.05 -16.13 -12.54
CA LEU A 102 18.31 -15.82 -13.76
C LEU A 102 18.39 -14.33 -14.10
N ILE A 103 18.33 -13.44 -13.11
CA ILE A 103 18.49 -11.99 -13.30
C ILE A 103 19.92 -11.68 -13.75
N GLU A 104 20.94 -12.21 -13.07
CA GLU A 104 22.35 -12.05 -13.44
C GLU A 104 22.61 -12.53 -14.87
N TYR A 105 22.04 -13.68 -15.24
CA TYR A 105 22.12 -14.18 -16.61
C TYR A 105 21.47 -13.22 -17.61
N GLY A 106 20.28 -12.70 -17.31
CA GLY A 106 19.61 -11.70 -18.14
C GLY A 106 20.41 -10.40 -18.31
N ILE A 107 21.15 -9.97 -17.28
CA ILE A 107 22.09 -8.83 -17.36
C ILE A 107 23.24 -9.17 -18.31
N SER A 108 23.87 -10.35 -18.15
CA SER A 108 24.97 -10.78 -19.01
C SER A 108 24.60 -10.88 -20.50
N LEU A 109 23.32 -11.16 -20.78
CA LEU A 109 22.77 -11.20 -22.15
C LEU A 109 22.38 -9.82 -22.69
N GLY A 110 22.49 -8.74 -21.91
CA GLY A 110 22.00 -7.41 -22.26
C GLY A 110 20.48 -7.31 -22.36
N LYS A 111 19.75 -8.26 -21.75
CA LYS A 111 18.28 -8.29 -21.72
C LYS A 111 17.72 -7.47 -20.56
N ILE A 112 18.43 -7.46 -19.43
CA ILE A 112 18.12 -6.66 -18.23
C ILE A 112 19.21 -5.60 -18.07
N SER A 113 18.82 -4.38 -17.70
CA SER A 113 19.75 -3.27 -17.48
C SER A 113 20.62 -3.53 -16.24
N GLU A 114 21.87 -3.08 -16.23
CA GLU A 114 22.71 -3.10 -15.02
C GLU A 114 22.10 -2.25 -13.89
N ASN A 115 21.30 -1.23 -14.23
CA ASN A 115 20.56 -0.36 -13.30
C ASN A 115 19.07 -0.74 -13.18
N TYR A 116 18.77 -2.04 -13.19
CA TYR A 116 17.40 -2.54 -13.11
C TYR A 116 16.75 -2.33 -11.72
N HIS A 117 15.42 -2.37 -11.69
CA HIS A 117 14.64 -2.37 -10.46
C HIS A 117 13.84 -3.68 -10.32
N VAL A 118 13.95 -4.34 -9.18
CA VAL A 118 13.09 -5.48 -8.81
C VAL A 118 11.82 -4.95 -8.16
N VAL A 119 10.69 -5.39 -8.69
CA VAL A 119 9.36 -4.95 -8.22
C VAL A 119 8.43 -6.16 -8.16
N GLY A 120 7.76 -6.36 -7.03
CA GLY A 120 6.70 -7.34 -6.91
C GLY A 120 5.49 -6.95 -7.75
N HIS A 121 4.68 -7.90 -8.19
CA HIS A 121 3.45 -7.62 -8.96
C HIS A 121 2.53 -6.62 -8.24
N ARG A 122 2.41 -6.74 -6.90
CA ARG A 122 1.67 -5.78 -6.07
C ARG A 122 2.33 -4.39 -6.01
N GLN A 123 3.66 -4.32 -6.12
CA GLN A 123 4.41 -3.05 -6.18
C GLN A 123 4.30 -2.39 -7.56
N ILE A 124 4.18 -3.15 -8.65
CA ILE A 124 3.92 -2.59 -9.99
C ILE A 124 2.56 -1.95 -10.08
N ASN A 125 1.56 -2.56 -9.44
CA ASN A 125 0.26 -1.93 -9.26
C ASN A 125 0.34 -0.60 -8.47
N CYS A 126 1.47 -0.34 -7.80
CA CYS A 126 1.79 0.89 -7.10
C CYS A 126 2.68 1.87 -7.92
N LEU A 127 3.43 1.39 -8.92
CA LEU A 127 4.51 2.15 -9.58
C LEU A 127 4.18 2.75 -10.96
N PHE A 128 3.21 2.26 -11.75
CA PHE A 128 2.79 2.98 -12.97
C PHE A 128 1.41 2.55 -13.48
N GLY A 129 0.36 3.19 -12.97
CA GLY A 129 -0.62 3.83 -13.85
C GLY A 129 -1.14 3.02 -15.07
N ILE A 130 -1.59 1.76 -14.88
CA ILE A 130 -2.97 1.54 -15.34
C ILE A 130 -3.73 2.64 -14.63
N GLN A 131 -4.51 3.41 -15.36
CA GLN A 131 -5.44 4.34 -14.78
C GLN A 131 -6.49 3.58 -13.92
N PHE A 132 -6.12 2.99 -12.79
CA PHE A 132 -6.60 3.58 -11.57
C PHE A 132 -6.13 5.02 -11.69
N SER A 133 -6.99 5.94 -12.14
CA SER A 133 -7.50 6.95 -11.21
C SER A 133 -6.87 6.66 -9.87
N ILE A 134 -5.78 7.35 -9.46
CA ILE A 134 -5.30 7.28 -8.07
C ILE A 134 -6.58 7.16 -7.28
N VAL A 135 -6.87 5.98 -6.69
CA VAL A 135 -8.26 5.68 -6.34
C VAL A 135 -8.55 6.70 -5.31
N ARG A 136 -9.25 7.76 -5.74
CA ARG A 136 -9.50 8.89 -4.92
C ARG A 136 -10.28 8.25 -3.81
N PRO A 137 -9.72 8.16 -2.60
CA PRO A 137 -10.42 7.47 -1.55
C PRO A 137 -11.76 8.17 -1.43
N ASN A 138 -12.80 7.43 -1.07
CA ASN A 138 -14.08 8.05 -0.87
C ASN A 138 -13.98 8.95 0.36
N ILE A 139 -13.63 10.22 0.13
CA ILE A 139 -13.51 11.26 1.14
C ILE A 139 -14.90 11.84 1.32
N ILE A 140 -15.56 11.40 2.38
CA ILE A 140 -16.79 11.99 2.88
C ILE A 140 -16.43 13.37 3.42
N SER A 141 -16.86 14.40 2.69
CA SER A 141 -16.58 15.79 3.01
C SER A 141 -17.23 16.19 4.34
N ARG A 142 -16.74 17.29 4.92
CA ARG A 142 -17.34 17.92 6.11
C ARG A 142 -18.85 18.08 6.00
N ALA A 143 -19.35 18.53 4.85
CA ALA A 143 -20.79 18.67 4.63
C ALA A 143 -21.51 17.31 4.63
N GLN A 144 -20.94 16.29 3.98
CA GLN A 144 -21.56 14.97 3.85
C GLN A 144 -21.68 14.21 5.18
N TRP A 145 -20.74 14.36 6.12
CA TRP A 145 -20.86 13.75 7.45
C TRP A 145 -21.54 14.65 8.49
N GLY A 146 -21.95 15.86 8.11
CA GLY A 146 -22.68 16.78 8.99
C GLY A 146 -21.79 17.49 10.01
N ALA A 147 -20.59 17.92 9.58
CA ALA A 147 -19.67 18.69 10.40
C ALA A 147 -20.25 20.05 10.78
N LYS A 148 -19.99 20.48 12.01
CA LYS A 148 -20.11 21.89 12.40
C LYS A 148 -18.99 22.71 11.76
N SER A 149 -19.24 24.01 11.56
CA SER A 149 -18.18 24.96 11.25
C SER A 149 -17.19 25.06 12.42
N PRO A 150 -15.89 25.25 12.16
CA PRO A 150 -14.93 25.57 13.22
C PRO A 150 -15.35 26.82 14.02
N LYS A 151 -15.04 26.87 15.32
CA LYS A 151 -15.29 28.06 16.18
C LYS A 151 -14.54 29.29 15.68
N ILE A 152 -13.33 29.07 15.16
CA ILE A 152 -12.49 30.07 14.51
C ILE A 152 -11.84 29.45 13.27
N PRO A 153 -11.48 30.26 12.26
CA PRO A 153 -10.78 29.76 11.08
C PRO A 153 -9.51 28.97 11.45
N ILE A 154 -9.36 27.77 10.88
CA ILE A 154 -8.17 26.95 11.08
C ILE A 154 -7.02 27.47 10.21
N SER A 155 -5.89 27.80 10.86
CA SER A 155 -4.64 28.22 10.22
C SER A 155 -4.12 27.17 9.24
N ASN A 156 -3.39 27.62 8.23
CA ASN A 156 -2.69 26.72 7.31
C ASN A 156 -1.46 26.08 7.99
N LEU A 157 -0.96 24.99 7.40
CA LEU A 157 0.34 24.42 7.78
C LEU A 157 1.47 25.44 7.59
N ALA A 158 2.50 25.36 8.44
CA ALA A 158 3.72 26.12 8.26
C ALA A 158 4.60 25.53 7.14
N THR A 159 4.43 24.24 6.85
CA THR A 159 5.07 23.53 5.73
C THR A 159 4.01 22.83 4.91
N ASP A 160 3.81 23.26 3.66
CA ASP A 160 2.84 22.70 2.71
C ASP A 160 3.53 22.52 1.34
N PRO A 161 3.64 21.29 0.81
CA PRO A 161 3.18 20.04 1.40
C PRO A 161 3.97 19.66 2.67
N PRO A 162 3.32 19.08 3.70
CA PRO A 162 3.98 18.64 4.91
C PRO A 162 4.90 17.43 4.67
N PRO A 163 6.06 17.38 5.34
CA PRO A 163 6.98 16.25 5.28
C PRO A 163 6.60 15.09 6.20
N TYR A 164 5.50 15.17 6.97
CA TYR A 164 5.14 14.11 7.92
C TYR A 164 3.68 13.67 7.77
N VAL A 165 3.44 12.39 8.03
CA VAL A 165 2.12 11.81 8.25
C VAL A 165 2.11 11.12 9.61
N VAL A 166 1.12 11.44 10.45
CA VAL A 166 1.01 10.87 11.80
C VAL A 166 -0.24 10.02 11.90
N ILE A 167 -0.07 8.73 12.21
CA ILE A 167 -1.15 7.76 12.37
C ILE A 167 -1.60 7.72 13.84
N HIS A 168 -2.92 7.82 14.00
CA HIS A 168 -3.63 7.75 15.27
C HIS A 168 -4.68 6.63 15.26
N HIS A 169 -5.12 6.24 16.45
CA HIS A 169 -6.41 5.60 16.65
C HIS A 169 -7.31 6.49 17.51
N SER A 170 -8.61 6.24 17.50
CA SER A 170 -9.57 6.99 18.34
C SER A 170 -9.64 6.49 19.78
N ALA A 171 -9.15 5.27 20.05
CA ALA A 171 -9.37 4.54 21.31
C ALA A 171 -10.86 4.37 21.68
N THR A 172 -11.71 4.19 20.67
CA THR A 172 -13.15 3.91 20.81
C THR A 172 -13.53 2.65 20.03
N ASP A 173 -14.80 2.24 20.04
CA ASP A 173 -15.22 1.15 19.15
C ASP A 173 -15.11 1.56 17.68
N SER A 174 -14.75 0.59 16.85
CA SER A 174 -14.73 0.75 15.41
C SER A 174 -16.12 1.00 14.83
N CYS A 175 -16.16 1.31 13.54
CA CYS A 175 -17.40 1.47 12.79
C CYS A 175 -17.25 0.86 11.39
N THR A 176 -18.19 0.02 10.99
CA THR A 176 -18.18 -0.70 9.69
C THR A 176 -19.32 -0.29 8.76
N MET A 177 -20.17 0.65 9.21
CA MET A 177 -21.26 1.22 8.41
C MET A 177 -21.11 2.74 8.36
N GLN A 178 -21.24 3.33 7.17
CA GLN A 178 -21.02 4.75 6.94
C GLN A 178 -21.81 5.65 7.90
N ALA A 179 -23.09 5.34 8.16
CA ALA A 179 -23.92 6.11 9.09
C ALA A 179 -23.34 6.13 10.52
N ILE A 180 -22.78 5.00 10.99
CA ILE A 180 -22.14 4.91 12.30
C ILE A 180 -20.82 5.69 12.30
N CYS A 181 -20.01 5.55 11.26
CA CYS A 181 -18.75 6.28 11.17
C CYS A 181 -18.95 7.79 11.10
N GLN A 182 -19.96 8.28 10.38
CA GLN A 182 -20.36 9.69 10.40
C GLN A 182 -20.81 10.13 11.80
N ALA A 183 -21.57 9.30 12.52
CA ALA A 183 -21.97 9.59 13.89
C ALA A 183 -20.77 9.67 14.85
N ARG A 184 -19.79 8.77 14.70
CA ARG A 184 -18.53 8.81 15.45
C ARG A 184 -17.73 10.08 15.12
N ALA A 185 -17.57 10.44 13.84
CA ALA A 185 -16.90 11.67 13.43
C ALA A 185 -17.55 12.93 14.07
N ARG A 186 -18.89 13.02 14.05
CA ARG A 186 -19.62 14.09 14.75
C ARG A 186 -19.39 14.07 16.26
N SER A 187 -19.39 12.90 16.87
CA SER A 187 -19.12 12.74 18.31
C SER A 187 -17.72 13.24 18.67
N PHE A 188 -16.70 12.90 17.88
CA PHE A 188 -15.34 13.36 18.10
C PHE A 188 -15.20 14.86 17.89
N GLN A 189 -15.86 15.42 16.87
CA GLN A 189 -15.89 16.87 16.70
C GLN A 189 -16.54 17.58 17.90
N ASN A 190 -17.69 17.08 18.37
CA ASN A 190 -18.37 17.63 19.55
C ASN A 190 -17.50 17.54 20.81
N TYR A 191 -16.84 16.40 21.04
CA TYR A 191 -15.91 16.24 22.16
C TYR A 191 -14.76 17.24 22.08
N HIS A 192 -14.11 17.36 20.92
CA HIS A 192 -13.01 18.31 20.74
C HIS A 192 -13.46 19.77 20.89
N MET A 193 -14.62 20.15 20.36
CA MET A 193 -15.09 21.53 20.42
C MET A 193 -15.69 21.88 21.77
N ASN A 194 -16.53 21.03 22.35
CA ASN A 194 -17.27 21.37 23.57
C ASN A 194 -16.45 21.08 24.82
N ASP A 195 -15.78 19.93 24.87
CA ASP A 195 -15.17 19.44 26.11
C ASP A 195 -13.68 19.79 26.18
N LYS A 196 -12.99 19.87 25.03
CA LYS A 196 -11.59 20.31 24.94
C LYS A 196 -11.42 21.79 24.58
N ASP A 197 -12.51 22.49 24.30
CA ASP A 197 -12.53 23.88 23.82
C ASP A 197 -11.67 24.14 22.56
N TRP A 198 -11.46 23.12 21.73
CA TRP A 198 -10.72 23.28 20.48
C TRP A 198 -11.58 23.98 19.43
N SER A 199 -10.90 24.60 18.46
CA SER A 199 -11.58 25.29 17.36
C SER A 199 -12.34 24.33 16.44
N ASP A 200 -11.89 23.08 16.33
CA ASP A 200 -12.49 22.02 15.49
C ASP A 200 -11.93 20.65 15.90
N ILE A 201 -12.43 19.57 15.29
CA ILE A 201 -11.87 18.22 15.38
C ILE A 201 -10.33 18.22 15.20
N GLY A 202 -9.59 17.47 16.01
CA GLY A 202 -8.13 17.58 16.06
C GLY A 202 -7.36 17.01 14.86
N TYR A 203 -7.95 16.05 14.15
CA TYR A 203 -7.31 15.34 13.04
C TYR A 203 -7.58 16.00 11.69
N ASN A 204 -6.66 15.84 10.74
CA ASN A 204 -6.89 16.24 9.34
C ASN A 204 -7.89 15.30 8.67
N PHE A 205 -7.76 13.99 8.92
CA PHE A 205 -8.65 12.96 8.39
C PHE A 205 -8.94 11.90 9.43
N LEU A 206 -10.09 11.24 9.28
CA LEU A 206 -10.42 10.01 9.99
C LEU A 206 -10.70 8.89 8.99
N VAL A 207 -10.51 7.64 9.38
CA VAL A 207 -10.76 6.46 8.54
C VAL A 207 -11.58 5.44 9.32
N GLY A 208 -12.74 5.06 8.78
CA GLY A 208 -13.58 4.01 9.36
C GLY A 208 -13.21 2.63 8.82
N GLU A 209 -13.62 1.58 9.54
CA GLU A 209 -13.57 0.19 9.07
C GLU A 209 -14.64 -0.11 8.01
N ASP A 210 -15.47 0.87 7.67
CA ASP A 210 -16.30 0.90 6.46
C ASP A 210 -15.50 1.19 5.18
N GLY A 211 -14.19 1.49 5.30
CA GLY A 211 -13.31 1.80 4.18
C GLY A 211 -13.44 3.23 3.65
N ASN A 212 -14.18 4.12 4.34
CA ASN A 212 -14.32 5.51 3.96
C ASN A 212 -13.32 6.41 4.71
N VAL A 213 -12.94 7.51 4.07
CA VAL A 213 -12.20 8.60 4.69
C VAL A 213 -13.18 9.71 5.05
N TYR A 214 -13.07 10.27 6.25
CA TYR A 214 -13.88 11.39 6.72
C TYR A 214 -12.99 12.61 6.86
N GLU A 215 -13.34 13.68 6.14
CA GLU A 215 -12.60 14.94 6.16
C GLU A 215 -12.75 15.60 7.53
N GLY A 216 -11.66 15.67 8.30
CA GLY A 216 -11.56 16.46 9.53
C GLY A 216 -11.20 17.90 9.18
N ARG A 217 -10.04 18.38 9.62
CA ARG A 217 -9.51 19.69 9.20
C ARG A 217 -9.12 19.73 7.72
N GLY A 218 -8.90 18.58 7.09
CA GLY A 218 -8.56 18.47 5.68
C GLY A 218 -7.11 18.79 5.35
N TRP A 219 -6.81 18.89 4.05
CA TRP A 219 -5.47 19.16 3.52
C TRP A 219 -4.98 20.58 3.80
N GLY A 220 -3.67 20.76 3.99
CA GLY A 220 -3.06 22.08 4.14
C GLY A 220 -3.40 22.82 5.44
N LYS A 221 -4.11 22.17 6.38
CA LYS A 221 -4.59 22.78 7.63
C LYS A 221 -3.81 22.29 8.86
N HIS A 222 -3.53 23.24 9.75
CA HIS A 222 -2.88 22.98 11.04
C HIS A 222 -3.72 22.03 11.90
N GLY A 223 -3.11 20.94 12.37
CA GLY A 223 -3.73 19.94 13.23
C GLY A 223 -3.92 20.39 14.69
N ALA A 224 -4.49 19.52 15.52
CA ALA A 224 -4.39 19.57 16.98
C ALA A 224 -4.20 18.15 17.56
N HIS A 225 -3.58 17.27 16.77
CA HIS A 225 -3.49 15.83 17.04
C HIS A 225 -2.15 15.44 17.68
N SER A 226 -1.05 16.15 17.40
CA SER A 226 0.27 15.80 17.92
C SER A 226 1.22 17.00 17.96
N THR A 227 1.55 17.48 19.16
CA THR A 227 2.53 18.56 19.37
C THR A 227 3.94 17.96 19.44
N PRO A 228 4.97 18.51 18.75
CA PRO A 228 5.01 19.76 17.97
C PRO A 228 4.79 19.58 16.45
N TYR A 229 4.15 18.49 16.02
CA TYR A 229 4.01 18.14 14.60
C TYR A 229 2.77 18.73 13.91
N ASN A 230 1.82 19.30 14.65
CA ASN A 230 0.57 19.87 14.14
C ASN A 230 0.72 20.85 12.97
N SER A 231 1.84 21.57 12.87
CA SER A 231 2.08 22.59 11.83
C SER A 231 2.79 22.06 10.58
N ARG A 232 3.24 20.80 10.59
CA ARG A 232 4.08 20.19 9.54
C ARG A 232 3.71 18.74 9.24
N SER A 233 2.50 18.31 9.61
CA SER A 233 2.04 16.95 9.38
C SER A 233 0.57 16.87 9.01
N ILE A 234 0.18 15.76 8.37
CA ILE A 234 -1.21 15.34 8.25
C ILE A 234 -1.49 14.28 9.32
N GLY A 235 -2.40 14.58 10.24
CA GLY A 235 -2.89 13.62 11.23
C GLY A 235 -4.05 12.79 10.69
N ILE A 236 -3.89 11.46 10.65
CA ILE A 236 -4.90 10.51 10.21
C ILE A 236 -5.31 9.62 11.39
N CYS A 237 -6.59 9.65 11.78
CA CYS A 237 -7.11 8.84 12.88
C CYS A 237 -7.98 7.69 12.40
N LEU A 238 -7.54 6.45 12.64
CA LEU A 238 -8.40 5.28 12.41
C LEU A 238 -9.41 5.16 13.55
N ILE A 239 -10.70 5.09 13.20
CA ILE A 239 -11.81 4.99 14.15
C ILE A 239 -11.85 3.54 14.66
N GLY A 240 -11.51 3.38 15.93
CA GLY A 240 -11.33 2.09 16.59
C GLY A 240 -10.30 2.12 17.72
N ASN A 241 -10.08 0.95 18.32
CA ASN A 241 -9.08 0.68 19.35
C ASN A 241 -8.21 -0.53 18.94
N PHE A 242 -7.08 -0.22 18.33
CA PHE A 242 -6.18 -1.22 17.73
C PHE A 242 -5.01 -1.62 18.64
N VAL A 243 -5.24 -1.74 19.94
CA VAL A 243 -4.25 -2.29 20.88
C VAL A 243 -4.06 -3.79 20.61
N GLY A 244 -5.14 -4.57 20.71
CA GLY A 244 -5.11 -6.03 20.64
C GLY A 244 -5.40 -6.65 19.27
N HIS A 245 -5.77 -5.86 18.27
CA HIS A 245 -6.05 -6.34 16.92
C HIS A 245 -5.75 -5.24 15.89
N GLU A 246 -5.46 -5.65 14.66
CA GLU A 246 -5.28 -4.73 13.54
C GLU A 246 -6.61 -4.17 13.03
N PRO A 247 -6.64 -2.98 12.40
CA PRO A 247 -7.80 -2.55 11.63
C PRO A 247 -8.09 -3.52 10.49
N ASN A 248 -9.33 -3.56 10.04
CA ASN A 248 -9.70 -4.39 8.90
C ASN A 248 -9.02 -3.93 7.59
N ALA A 249 -9.00 -4.82 6.59
CA ALA A 249 -8.37 -4.56 5.31
C ALA A 249 -8.92 -3.31 4.59
N ALA A 250 -10.18 -2.96 4.80
CA ALA A 250 -10.80 -1.78 4.20
C ALA A 250 -10.22 -0.48 4.78
N ALA A 251 -10.08 -0.37 6.10
CA ALA A 251 -9.45 0.78 6.76
C ALA A 251 -7.96 0.92 6.41
N ILE A 252 -7.23 -0.20 6.36
CA ILE A 252 -5.82 -0.22 5.95
C ILE A 252 -5.69 0.33 4.52
N LYS A 253 -6.45 -0.24 3.57
CA LYS A 253 -6.44 0.18 2.17
C LYS A 253 -6.84 1.64 2.01
N ALA A 254 -7.88 2.10 2.72
CA ALA A 254 -8.34 3.49 2.67
C ALA A 254 -7.27 4.47 3.19
N THR A 255 -6.57 4.11 4.26
CA THR A 255 -5.48 4.91 4.83
C THR A 255 -4.30 5.01 3.87
N GLN A 256 -3.84 3.88 3.32
CA GLN A 256 -2.76 3.86 2.32
C GLN A 256 -3.15 4.64 1.05
N SER A 257 -4.38 4.47 0.57
CA SER A 257 -4.89 5.21 -0.59
C SER A 257 -4.99 6.71 -0.33
N LEU A 258 -5.32 7.13 0.89
CA LEU A 258 -5.35 8.53 1.29
C LEU A 258 -3.97 9.17 1.27
N ILE A 259 -2.96 8.46 1.79
CA ILE A 259 -1.58 8.95 1.79
C ILE A 259 -1.06 9.03 0.35
N ALA A 260 -1.22 7.97 -0.44
CA ALA A 260 -0.82 7.95 -1.85
C ALA A 260 -1.54 9.05 -2.67
N TYR A 261 -2.84 9.25 -2.43
CA TYR A 261 -3.59 10.34 -3.04
C TYR A 261 -3.01 11.70 -2.64
N GLY A 262 -2.79 11.93 -1.34
CA GLY A 262 -2.18 13.17 -0.85
C GLY A 262 -0.83 13.47 -1.50
N VAL A 263 0.04 12.46 -1.67
CA VAL A 263 1.31 12.61 -2.40
C VAL A 263 1.05 12.99 -3.87
N SER A 264 0.19 12.25 -4.56
CA SER A 264 -0.09 12.46 -5.99
C SER A 264 -0.67 13.83 -6.34
N ILE A 265 -1.37 14.48 -5.40
CA ILE A 265 -1.97 15.81 -5.57
C ILE A 265 -1.15 16.93 -4.90
N GLY A 266 0.09 16.65 -4.49
CA GLY A 266 0.98 17.63 -3.88
C GLY A 266 0.50 18.16 -2.52
N LYS A 267 -0.26 17.35 -1.78
CA LYS A 267 -0.73 17.63 -0.40
C LYS A 267 0.05 16.91 0.69
N ILE A 268 0.99 16.04 0.32
CA ILE A 268 2.01 15.39 1.15
C ILE A 268 3.30 15.33 0.30
N GLN A 269 4.49 15.52 0.90
CA GLN A 269 5.76 15.39 0.18
C GLN A 269 5.98 13.95 -0.30
N GLU A 270 6.64 13.72 -1.43
CA GLU A 270 6.93 12.36 -1.92
C GLU A 270 7.79 11.54 -0.95
N ASN A 271 8.78 12.20 -0.33
CA ASN A 271 9.68 11.63 0.68
C ASN A 271 9.21 11.90 2.12
N TYR A 272 7.89 11.97 2.35
CA TYR A 272 7.33 12.16 3.69
C TYR A 272 7.85 11.11 4.67
N THR A 273 7.81 11.41 5.97
CA THR A 273 8.08 10.44 7.05
C THR A 273 6.76 10.03 7.70
N LEU A 274 6.50 8.72 7.76
CA LEU A 274 5.35 8.13 8.44
C LEU A 274 5.70 7.82 9.90
N LEU A 275 4.88 8.31 10.82
CA LEU A 275 5.05 8.12 12.26
C LEU A 275 3.75 7.62 12.89
N GLY A 276 3.85 6.80 13.92
CA GLY A 276 2.76 6.57 14.88
C GLY A 276 2.77 7.64 15.96
N HIS A 277 1.60 8.03 16.47
CA HIS A 277 1.49 9.10 17.48
C HIS A 277 2.42 8.91 18.70
N ARG A 278 2.57 7.67 19.18
CA ARG A 278 3.47 7.32 20.30
C ARG A 278 4.93 7.70 20.10
N GLN A 279 5.38 7.88 18.86
CA GLN A 279 6.76 8.31 18.58
C GLN A 279 6.97 9.79 18.93
N ILE A 280 5.89 10.59 18.95
CA ILE A 280 5.96 12.04 19.12
C ILE A 280 5.60 12.45 20.56
N THR A 281 4.68 11.75 21.20
CA THR A 281 4.17 12.08 22.54
C THR A 281 3.99 10.79 23.35
N SER A 282 4.13 10.88 24.67
CA SER A 282 3.87 9.73 25.57
C SER A 282 2.38 9.35 25.55
N THR A 283 2.04 8.33 24.76
CA THR A 283 0.67 7.81 24.59
C THR A 283 0.71 6.37 24.08
N SER A 284 -0.34 5.59 24.34
CA SER A 284 -0.52 4.27 23.72
C SER A 284 -1.01 4.35 22.26
N CYS A 285 -1.46 5.51 21.80
CA CYS A 285 -1.89 5.73 20.42
C CYS A 285 -0.73 5.48 19.42
N PRO A 286 -0.92 4.76 18.30
CA PRO A 286 -2.17 4.32 17.68
C PRO A 286 -2.66 2.91 18.10
N GLY A 287 -2.21 2.38 19.24
CA GLY A 287 -2.44 0.99 19.66
C GLY A 287 -1.34 0.05 19.14
N ASP A 288 -1.03 -1.00 19.88
CA ASP A 288 0.15 -1.84 19.62
C ASP A 288 0.09 -2.60 18.30
N SER A 289 -1.09 -3.12 17.95
CA SER A 289 -1.27 -3.87 16.71
C SER A 289 -1.20 -2.94 15.49
N LEU A 290 -1.89 -1.80 15.52
CA LEU A 290 -1.77 -0.80 14.45
C LEU A 290 -0.36 -0.20 14.38
N TYR A 291 0.29 0.04 15.52
CA TYR A 291 1.67 0.53 15.52
C TYR A 291 2.62 -0.47 14.86
N ARG A 292 2.53 -1.77 15.18
CA ARG A 292 3.35 -2.81 14.52
C ARG A 292 3.07 -2.87 13.02
N LEU A 293 1.79 -2.79 12.63
CA LEU A 293 1.40 -2.82 11.22
C LEU A 293 2.05 -1.68 10.42
N ILE A 294 1.99 -0.43 10.91
CA ILE A 294 2.54 0.72 10.15
C ILE A 294 4.07 0.70 10.03
N GLN A 295 4.79 -0.09 10.84
CA GLN A 295 6.24 -0.27 10.69
C GLN A 295 6.61 -0.97 9.38
N SER A 296 5.66 -1.74 8.81
CA SER A 296 5.83 -2.39 7.51
C SER A 296 5.51 -1.49 6.32
N TRP A 297 4.95 -0.29 6.55
CA TRP A 297 4.52 0.60 5.48
C TRP A 297 5.69 1.42 4.91
N SER A 298 5.57 1.79 3.65
CA SER A 298 6.52 2.71 2.99
C SER A 298 6.67 3.99 3.79
N ASN A 299 7.90 4.50 3.83
CA ASN A 299 8.29 5.74 4.50
C ASN A 299 8.11 5.76 6.03
N TRP A 300 7.85 4.62 6.67
CA TRP A 300 7.95 4.54 8.12
C TRP A 300 9.38 4.78 8.59
N SER A 301 9.52 5.57 9.66
CA SER A 301 10.80 5.82 10.32
C SER A 301 10.76 5.36 11.78
N PRO A 302 11.78 4.63 12.27
CA PRO A 302 11.94 4.36 13.71
C PRO A 302 12.27 5.62 14.51
N ASN A 303 12.83 6.64 13.85
CA ASN A 303 13.36 7.84 14.47
C ASN A 303 12.46 9.06 14.22
N VAL A 304 12.40 9.96 15.20
CA VAL A 304 11.69 11.26 15.16
C VAL A 304 12.70 12.39 15.18
#